data_AF-A0A2E2DED7-F1
#
_entry.id   AF-A0A2E2DED7-F1
#
_cell.length_a   1.000
_cell.length_b   1.000
_cell.length_c   1.000
_cell.angle_alpha   90.00
_cell.angle_beta   90.00
_cell.angle_gamma   90.00
#
_symmetry.space_group_name_H-M   'P 1'
#
loop_
_entity.id
_entity.type
_entity.pdbx_description
1 polymer ?
#
loop_
_entity_poly.entity_id
_entity_poly.type
_entity_poly.pdbx_seq_one_letter_code
_entity_poly.pdbx_strand_id
1 'polypeptide(L)' 'MSNMIAKVKFMPGTSLVDAVREAKNKAILWDVKKVEFCFNGKYFSIGKSADIEKCVKAYQDGADFIFS' A
#
# COMPACT_ATOMS: atom_id res chain seq x y z
N MET A 1 8.33 -0.87 -19.32
CA MET A 1 7.73 -0.73 -17.98
C MET A 1 8.85 -0.80 -16.95
N SER A 2 9.16 0.32 -16.31
CA SER A 2 10.18 0.37 -15.25
C SER A 2 9.70 -0.45 -14.07
N ASN A 3 10.49 -1.42 -13.62
CA ASN A 3 10.17 -2.30 -12.49
C ASN A 3 10.38 -1.55 -11.15
N MET A 4 9.96 -0.29 -11.08
CA MET A 4 10.20 0.59 -9.95
C MET A 4 9.18 0.32 -8.85
N ILE A 5 9.71 0.18 -7.64
CA ILE A 5 8.96 -0.04 -6.41
C ILE A 5 9.31 1.14 -5.49
N ALA A 6 8.29 1.88 -5.07
CA ALA A 6 8.47 3.03 -4.21
C ALA A 6 8.23 2.64 -2.75
N LYS A 7 9.21 2.88 -1.87
CA LYS A 7 9.04 2.66 -0.43
C LYS A 7 8.66 3.97 0.24
N VAL A 8 7.50 4.00 0.91
CA VAL A 8 7.00 5.17 1.63
C VAL A 8 6.80 4.83 3.11
N LYS A 9 7.01 5.81 3.98
CA LYS A 9 6.68 5.71 5.40
C LYS A 9 5.55 6.69 5.69
N PHE A 10 4.49 6.19 6.30
CA PHE A 10 3.39 7.02 6.80
C PHE A 10 3.64 7.39 8.26
N MET A 11 3.17 8.58 8.66
CA MET A 11 3.28 9.02 10.05
C MET A 11 2.30 8.25 10.95
N PRO A 12 2.68 8.00 12.22
CA PRO A 12 1.78 7.39 13.19
C PRO A 12 0.57 8.31 13.42
N GLY A 13 -0.63 7.75 13.30
CA GLY A 13 -1.90 8.50 13.37
C GLY A 13 -2.70 8.52 12.07
N THR A 14 -2.11 8.08 10.96
CA THR A 14 -2.84 7.90 9.70
C THR A 14 -3.71 6.63 9.79
N SER A 15 -4.95 6.67 9.34
CA SER A 15 -5.79 5.47 9.20
C SER A 15 -5.24 4.56 8.10
N LEU A 16 -5.37 3.24 8.25
CA LEU A 16 -4.91 2.29 7.22
C LEU A 16 -5.55 2.59 5.85
N VAL A 17 -6.85 2.93 5.85
CA VAL A 17 -7.61 3.25 4.64
C VAL A 17 -6.98 4.43 3.90
N ASP A 18 -6.64 5.51 4.61
CA ASP A 18 -5.96 6.67 4.06
C ASP A 18 -4.56 6.34 3.57
N ALA A 19 -3.78 5.58 4.35
CA ALA A 19 -2.43 5.16 3.95
C ALA A 19 -2.45 4.34 2.65
N VAL A 20 -3.37 3.38 2.52
CA VAL A 20 -3.53 2.57 1.30
C VAL A 20 -4.01 3.43 0.13
N ARG A 21 -4.96 4.34 0.36
CA ARG A 21 -5.48 5.26 -0.66
C ARG A 21 -4.38 6.19 -1.18
N GLU A 22 -3.60 6.78 -0.28
CA GLU A 22 -2.44 7.62 -0.62
C GLU A 22 -1.36 6.82 -1.35
N ALA A 23 -1.06 5.61 -0.89
CA ALA A 23 -0.08 4.73 -1.55
C ALA A 23 -0.50 4.41 -2.99
N LYS A 24 -1.77 4.08 -3.22
CA LYS A 24 -2.32 3.87 -4.57
C LYS A 24 -2.21 5.13 -5.42
N ASN A 25 -2.57 6.29 -4.88
CA ASN A 25 -2.51 7.55 -5.62
C ASN A 25 -1.06 7.91 -5.97
N LYS A 26 -0.11 7.71 -5.04
CA LYS A 26 1.34 7.86 -5.30
C LYS A 26 1.84 6.85 -6.33
N ALA A 27 1.33 5.63 -6.33
CA ALA A 27 1.71 4.61 -7.31
C ALA A 27 1.39 5.06 -8.75
N ILE A 28 0.22 5.67 -8.93
CA ILE A 28 -0.23 6.23 -10.21
C ILE A 28 0.58 7.49 -10.55
N LEU A 29 0.75 8.40 -9.58
CA LEU A 29 1.39 9.70 -9.79
C LEU A 29 2.90 9.57 -10.09
N TRP A 30 3.56 8.57 -9.52
CA TRP A 30 4.98 8.28 -9.76
C TRP A 30 5.21 7.26 -10.90
N ASP A 31 4.13 6.76 -11.53
CA ASP A 31 4.14 5.68 -12.53
C ASP A 31 4.99 4.46 -12.09
N VAL A 32 4.89 4.09 -10.80
CA VAL A 32 5.60 2.94 -10.24
C VAL A 32 4.71 1.69 -10.26
N LYS A 33 5.34 0.51 -10.25
CA LYS A 33 4.60 -0.76 -10.27
C LYS A 33 3.79 -0.96 -9.00
N LYS A 34 4.42 -0.69 -7.84
CA LYS A 34 3.82 -0.80 -6.52
C LYS A 34 4.50 0.13 -5.52
N VAL A 35 3.73 0.52 -4.51
CA VAL A 35 4.20 1.29 -3.36
C VAL A 35 4.22 0.38 -2.14
N GLU A 36 5.36 0.30 -1.47
CA GLU A 36 5.58 -0.48 -0.28
C GLU A 36 5.62 0.44 0.95
N PHE A 37 4.92 0.10 2.02
CA PHE A 37 4.98 0.84 3.27
C PHE A 37 4.84 -0.05 4.49
N CYS A 38 5.31 0.45 5.64
CA CYS A 38 5.15 -0.22 6.92
C CYS A 38 4.10 0.52 7.74
N PHE A 39 3.09 -0.21 8.23
CA PHE A 39 2.01 0.30 9.04
C PHE A 39 1.84 -0.57 10.28
N ASN A 40 2.01 0.02 11.47
CA ASN A 40 1.99 -0.70 12.76
C ASN A 40 2.88 -1.96 12.78
N GLY A 41 4.05 -1.91 12.14
CA GLY A 41 4.98 -3.04 12.06
C GLY A 41 4.66 -4.08 10.99
N LYS A 42 3.53 -3.95 10.27
CA LYS A 42 3.21 -4.80 9.11
C LYS A 42 3.63 -4.13 7.80
N TYR A 43 4.19 -4.91 6.90
CA TYR A 43 4.56 -4.45 5.56
C TYR A 43 3.38 -4.63 4.60
N PHE A 44 3.15 -3.60 3.78
CA PHE A 44 2.12 -3.56 2.76
C PHE A 44 2.75 -3.27 1.41
N SER A 45 2.28 -3.95 0.38
CA SER A 45 2.58 -3.66 -1.02
C SER A 45 1.29 -3.33 -1.74
N ILE A 46 1.16 -2.10 -2.25
CA ILE A 46 -0.03 -1.61 -2.96
C ILE A 46 0.33 -1.27 -4.40
N GLY A 47 -0.17 -2.05 -5.35
CA GLY A 47 -0.08 -1.75 -6.78
C GLY A 47 -1.05 -0.65 -7.23
N LYS A 48 -0.82 -0.11 -8.43
CA LYS A 48 -1.75 0.85 -9.06
C LYS A 48 -3.17 0.29 -9.28
N SER A 49 -3.29 -1.01 -9.50
CA SER A 49 -4.56 -1.72 -9.64
C SER A 49 -5.07 -2.36 -8.35
N ALA A 50 -4.42 -2.10 -7.20
CA ALA A 50 -4.84 -2.72 -5.95
C ALA A 50 -6.20 -2.19 -5.46
N ASP A 51 -7.00 -3.11 -4.92
CA ASP A 51 -8.27 -2.83 -4.26
C ASP A 51 -8.03 -2.40 -2.82
N ILE A 52 -8.41 -1.16 -2.49
CA ILE A 52 -8.24 -0.59 -1.15
C ILE A 52 -9.03 -1.43 -0.13
N GLU A 53 -10.28 -1.77 -0.44
CA GLU A 53 -11.16 -2.55 0.43
C GLU A 53 -10.61 -3.94 0.71
N LYS A 54 -10.04 -4.62 -0.31
CA LYS A 54 -9.38 -5.92 -0.11
C LYS A 54 -8.17 -5.79 0.79
N CYS A 55 -7.34 -4.75 0.60
CA CYS A 55 -6.16 -4.54 1.43
C CYS A 55 -6.52 -4.28 2.90
N VAL A 56 -7.53 -3.45 3.14
CA VAL A 56 -8.00 -3.13 4.49
C VAL A 56 -8.66 -4.33 5.16
N LYS A 57 -9.52 -5.04 4.43
CA LYS A 57 -10.23 -6.23 4.94
C LYS A 57 -9.24 -7.33 5.27
N ALA A 58 -8.27 -7.56 4.39
CA ALA A 58 -7.27 -8.58 4.63
C ALA A 58 -6.40 -8.20 5.85
N TYR A 59 -6.06 -6.92 6.06
CA TYR A 59 -5.36 -6.48 7.29
C TYR A 59 -6.14 -6.74 8.57
N GLN A 60 -7.45 -6.50 8.55
CA GLN A 60 -8.33 -6.87 9.65
C GLN A 60 -8.36 -8.39 9.88
N ASP A 61 -8.28 -9.18 8.81
CA ASP A 61 -8.25 -10.64 8.84
C ASP A 61 -6.89 -11.21 9.30
N GLY A 62 -5.84 -10.39 9.30
CA GLY A 62 -4.52 -10.77 9.80
C GLY A 62 -3.66 -11.58 8.82
N ALA A 63 -4.07 -11.71 7.55
CA ALA A 63 -3.27 -12.37 6.51
C ALA A 63 -1.97 -11.61 6.18
N ASP A 64 -0.99 -12.27 5.56
CA ASP A 64 0.27 -11.65 5.12
C ASP A 64 0.09 -11.01 3.73
N PHE A 65 0.55 -9.76 3.50
CA PHE A 65 0.12 -8.93 2.35
C PHE A 65 1.17 -8.74 1.26
N ILE A 66 1.14 -9.63 0.28
CA ILE A 66 1.69 -9.35 -1.06
C ILE A 66 0.52 -9.20 -2.03
N PHE A 67 0.06 -7.96 -2.24
CA PHE A 67 -0.85 -7.66 -3.34
C PHE A 67 -0.02 -7.29 -4.58
N SER A 68 0.09 -8.22 -5.54
CA SER A 68 0.68 -7.97 -6.87
C SER A 68 -0.33 -7.33 -7.80
#